data_AF-A0A7D5SJM2-F1
#
_entry.id   AF-A0A7D5SJM2-F1
#
_cell.length_a   1.000
_cell.length_b   1.000
_cell.length_c   1.000
_cell.angle_alpha   90.00
_cell.angle_beta   90.00
_cell.angle_gamma   90.00
#
_symmetry.space_group_name_H-M   'P 1'
#
loop_
_entity.id
_entity.type
_entity.pdbx_description
1 polymer ?
#
loop_
_entity_poly.entity_id
_entity_poly.type
_entity_poly.pdbx_seq_one_letter_code
_entity_poly.pdbx_strand_id
1 'polypeptide(L)'
;MKLLFLVNGNAKKILDAQKLREEDFEIVKIDEKTLANPKKIIEHLRKKFDEVYFGCISIDFQRFIPFMLIYILFSKPKRGGIIDEDGLKIKFSIIKTIFITIPLLIVEFIGSVFIVLYSYIYYFVWRKFKVKY
;
A
#
# COMPACT_ATOMS: atom_id res chain seq x y z
N MET A 1 -20.43 -9.59 2.83
CA MET A 1 -19.77 -9.37 1.51
C MET A 1 -18.39 -8.77 1.75
N LYS A 2 -17.37 -9.28 1.05
CA LYS A 2 -15.96 -8.87 1.16
C LYS A 2 -15.58 -7.97 -0.01
N LEU A 3 -14.56 -7.14 0.16
CA LEU A 3 -14.04 -6.27 -0.92
C LEU A 3 -12.66 -6.77 -1.35
N LEU A 4 -12.45 -6.92 -2.65
CA LEU A 4 -11.13 -7.17 -3.24
C LEU A 4 -10.74 -5.99 -4.15
N PHE A 5 -9.78 -5.20 -3.71
CA PHE A 5 -9.10 -4.24 -4.57
C PHE A 5 -8.03 -4.96 -5.39
N LEU A 6 -8.27 -5.14 -6.69
CA LEU A 6 -7.29 -5.72 -7.60
C LEU A 6 -6.35 -4.64 -8.10
N VAL A 7 -5.12 -4.62 -7.57
CA VAL A 7 -4.10 -3.60 -7.90
C VAL A 7 -3.38 -3.97 -9.19
N ASN A 8 -3.01 -5.25 -9.31
CA ASN A 8 -2.49 -5.87 -10.52
C ASN A 8 -2.82 -7.37 -10.50
N GLY A 9 -2.65 -8.04 -11.64
CA GLY A 9 -2.89 -9.47 -11.77
C GLY A 9 -4.34 -9.84 -12.10
N ASN A 10 -4.68 -11.09 -11.82
CA ASN A 10 -5.96 -11.70 -12.15
C ASN A 10 -6.72 -12.13 -10.88
N ALA A 11 -7.88 -11.52 -10.66
CA ALA A 11 -8.70 -11.81 -9.47
C ALA A 11 -9.08 -13.29 -9.34
N LYS A 12 -9.38 -13.99 -10.45
CA LYS A 12 -9.72 -15.42 -10.41
C LYS A 12 -8.55 -16.25 -9.91
N LYS A 13 -7.36 -16.04 -10.46
CA LYS A 13 -6.14 -16.73 -10.03
C LYS A 13 -5.85 -16.50 -8.55
N ILE A 14 -5.98 -15.26 -8.08
CA ILE A 14 -5.77 -14.90 -6.67
C ILE A 14 -6.79 -15.62 -5.78
N LEU A 15 -8.08 -15.58 -6.14
CA LEU A 15 -9.13 -16.21 -5.35
C LEU A 15 -8.98 -17.74 -5.33
N ASP A 16 -8.64 -18.33 -6.47
CA ASP A 16 -8.37 -19.77 -6.60
C ASP A 16 -7.16 -20.19 -5.74
N ALA A 17 -6.06 -19.45 -5.81
CA ALA A 17 -4.86 -19.71 -5.00
C ALA A 17 -5.14 -19.62 -3.49
N GLN A 18 -6.05 -18.73 -3.08
CA GLN A 18 -6.46 -18.55 -1.69
C GLN A 18 -7.63 -19.47 -1.27
N LYS A 19 -8.18 -20.28 -2.19
CA LYS A 19 -9.36 -21.13 -1.99
C LYS A 19 -10.59 -20.32 -1.53
N LEU A 20 -10.77 -19.13 -2.09
CA LEU A 20 -11.87 -18.22 -1.81
C LEU A 20 -12.88 -18.24 -2.97
N ARG A 21 -14.18 -18.05 -2.66
CA ARG A 21 -15.23 -18.04 -3.67
C ARG A 21 -15.43 -16.63 -4.22
N GLU A 22 -15.48 -16.48 -5.53
CA GLU A 22 -15.67 -15.17 -6.20
C GLU A 22 -16.97 -14.48 -5.80
N GLU A 23 -18.03 -15.25 -5.54
CA GLU A 23 -19.36 -14.77 -5.14
C GLU A 23 -19.38 -14.00 -3.82
N ASP A 24 -18.39 -14.24 -2.94
CA ASP A 24 -18.29 -13.56 -1.64
C ASP A 24 -17.68 -12.15 -1.77
N PHE A 25 -17.15 -11.79 -2.95
CA PHE A 25 -16.33 -10.61 -3.16
C PHE A 25 -16.93 -9.60 -4.15
N GLU A 26 -16.99 -8.34 -3.74
CA GLU A 26 -17.03 -7.20 -4.66
C GLU A 26 -15.60 -6.94 -5.15
N ILE A 27 -15.34 -7.12 -6.45
CA ILE A 27 -14.01 -6.92 -7.03
C ILE A 27 -13.94 -5.54 -7.69
N VAL A 28 -12.99 -4.71 -7.23
CA VAL A 28 -12.75 -3.37 -7.77
C VAL A 28 -11.32 -3.30 -8.29
N LYS A 29 -11.17 -3.10 -9.61
CA LYS A 29 -9.85 -2.86 -10.21
C LYS A 29 -9.39 -1.44 -9.89
N ILE A 30 -8.17 -1.33 -9.37
CA ILE A 30 -7.52 -0.04 -9.10
C ILE A 30 -6.13 -0.05 -9.71
N ASP A 31 -5.66 1.09 -10.21
CA ASP A 31 -4.28 1.26 -10.63
C ASP A 31 -3.42 1.85 -9.49
N GLU A 32 -2.10 1.83 -9.65
CA GLU A 32 -1.17 2.40 -8.67
C GLU A 32 -1.42 3.90 -8.45
N LYS A 33 -1.86 4.63 -9.47
CA LYS A 33 -2.21 6.06 -9.36
C LYS A 33 -3.40 6.29 -8.45
N THR A 34 -4.41 5.42 -8.54
CA THR A 34 -5.59 5.47 -7.66
C THR A 34 -5.22 5.03 -6.26
N LEU A 35 -4.36 4.03 -6.11
CA LEU A 35 -3.83 3.62 -4.81
C LEU A 35 -3.06 4.76 -4.14
N ALA A 36 -2.34 5.59 -4.90
CA ALA A 36 -1.66 6.78 -4.39
C ALA A 36 -2.62 7.95 -4.05
N ASN A 37 -3.93 7.83 -4.29
CA ASN A 37 -4.93 8.85 -3.98
C ASN A 37 -5.84 8.39 -2.82
N PRO A 38 -5.53 8.77 -1.56
CA PRO A 38 -6.27 8.33 -0.38
C PRO A 38 -7.77 8.64 -0.45
N LYS A 39 -8.15 9.78 -1.03
CA LYS A 39 -9.56 10.20 -1.10
C LYS A 39 -10.41 9.18 -1.86
N LYS A 40 -9.94 8.77 -3.04
CA LYS A 40 -10.63 7.80 -3.89
C LYS A 40 -10.77 6.45 -3.21
N ILE A 41 -9.70 5.94 -2.60
CA ILE A 41 -9.72 4.65 -1.90
C ILE A 41 -10.67 4.69 -0.70
N ILE A 42 -10.61 5.76 0.11
CA ILE A 42 -11.48 5.92 1.27
C ILE A 42 -12.96 5.98 0.86
N GLU A 43 -13.29 6.64 -0.25
CA GLU A 43 -14.66 6.65 -0.77
C GLU A 43 -15.21 5.25 -1.07
N HIS A 44 -14.40 4.39 -1.71
CA HIS A 44 -14.76 2.99 -1.91
C HIS A 44 -14.91 2.21 -0.59
N LEU A 45 -14.08 2.52 0.40
CA LEU A 45 -14.12 1.92 1.74
C LEU A 45 -15.29 2.40 2.63
N ARG A 46 -16.05 3.42 2.23
CA ARG A 46 -17.21 3.91 3.00
C ARG A 46 -18.38 2.94 3.01
N LYS A 47 -18.50 2.12 1.95
CA LYS A 47 -19.48 1.03 1.84
C LYS A 47 -19.27 0.01 2.98
N LYS A 48 -20.33 -0.68 3.38
CA LYS A 48 -20.25 -1.71 4.44
C LYS A 48 -19.73 -3.02 3.84
N PHE A 49 -18.49 -3.37 4.17
CA PHE A 49 -17.87 -4.67 3.89
C PHE A 49 -17.42 -5.33 5.18
N ASP A 50 -17.40 -6.66 5.19
CA ASP A 50 -16.98 -7.44 6.36
C ASP A 50 -15.45 -7.51 6.47
N GLU A 51 -14.77 -7.59 5.33
CA GLU A 51 -13.32 -7.68 5.20
C GLU A 51 -12.86 -6.98 3.92
N VAL A 52 -11.65 -6.42 3.95
CA VAL A 52 -11.03 -5.71 2.82
C VAL A 52 -9.71 -6.38 2.46
N TYR A 53 -9.59 -6.79 1.21
CA TYR A 53 -8.41 -7.41 0.65
C TYR A 53 -7.82 -6.58 -0.48
N PHE A 54 -6.50 -6.57 -0.58
CA PHE A 54 -5.78 -6.08 -1.74
C PHE A 54 -5.16 -7.27 -2.49
N GLY A 55 -5.49 -7.41 -3.76
CA GLY A 55 -4.98 -8.44 -4.65
C GLY A 55 -3.84 -7.93 -5.52
N CYS A 56 -2.77 -8.70 -5.62
CA CYS A 56 -1.65 -8.41 -6.50
C CYS A 56 -1.09 -9.67 -7.19
N ILE A 57 -0.23 -9.51 -8.18
CA ILE A 57 0.44 -10.64 -8.87
C ILE A 57 1.35 -11.37 -7.90
N SER A 58 2.23 -10.63 -7.21
CA SER A 58 3.17 -11.16 -6.24
C SER A 58 3.41 -10.10 -5.16
N ILE A 59 3.31 -10.52 -3.90
CA ILE A 59 3.52 -9.65 -2.74
C ILE A 59 4.94 -9.09 -2.72
N ASP A 60 5.95 -9.88 -3.10
CA ASP A 60 7.36 -9.49 -3.00
C ASP A 60 7.72 -8.29 -3.89
N PHE A 61 7.01 -8.14 -5.02
CA PHE A 61 7.21 -7.02 -5.94
C PHE A 61 6.30 -5.82 -5.65
N GLN A 62 5.44 -5.89 -4.63
CA GLN A 62 4.47 -4.85 -4.35
C GLN A 62 5.04 -3.74 -3.44
N ARG A 63 5.32 -2.58 -4.05
CA ARG A 63 5.97 -1.43 -3.36
C ARG A 63 5.05 -0.66 -2.42
N PHE A 64 3.73 -0.76 -2.60
CA PHE A 64 2.75 0.04 -1.86
C PHE A 64 2.08 -0.72 -0.70
N ILE A 65 2.68 -1.83 -0.23
CA ILE A 65 2.17 -2.62 0.91
C ILE A 65 1.86 -1.76 2.14
N PRO A 66 2.73 -0.83 2.58
CA PRO A 66 2.43 -0.01 3.76
C PRO A 66 1.14 0.80 3.60
N PHE A 67 0.91 1.39 2.43
CA PHE A 67 -0.29 2.17 2.14
C PHE A 67 -1.55 1.29 2.11
N MET A 68 -1.48 0.10 1.52
CA MET A 68 -2.58 -0.87 1.53
C MET A 68 -2.99 -1.23 2.96
N LEU A 69 -2.02 -1.53 3.84
CA LEU A 69 -2.29 -1.83 5.24
C LEU A 69 -2.90 -0.63 5.99
N ILE A 70 -2.41 0.58 5.72
CA ILE A 70 -2.97 1.83 6.25
C ILE A 70 -4.43 2.01 5.78
N TYR A 71 -4.75 1.71 4.53
CA TYR A 71 -6.14 1.78 4.05
C TYR A 71 -7.06 0.75 4.73
N ILE A 72 -6.57 -0.47 4.99
CA ILE A 72 -7.32 -1.44 5.79
C ILE A 72 -7.55 -0.92 7.21
N LEU A 73 -6.55 -0.26 7.82
CA LEU A 73 -6.68 0.36 9.14
C LEU A 73 -7.78 1.46 9.18
N PHE A 74 -7.92 2.23 8.10
CA PHE A 74 -8.97 3.25 7.96
C PHE A 74 -10.33 2.71 7.52
N SER A 75 -10.39 1.48 7.04
CA SER A 75 -11.66 0.82 6.72
C SER A 75 -12.48 0.57 7.99
N LYS A 76 -13.82 0.60 7.88
CA LYS A 76 -14.72 0.24 8.99
C LYS A 76 -14.46 -1.16 9.58
N PRO A 77 -14.28 -2.22 8.78
CA PRO A 77 -14.09 -3.56 9.34
C PRO A 77 -12.74 -3.75 10.04
N LYS A 78 -11.68 -3.02 9.65
CA LYS A 78 -10.31 -3.19 10.14
C LYS A 78 -9.84 -4.66 10.10
N ARG A 79 -10.27 -5.40 9.08
CA ARG A 79 -10.03 -6.83 8.86
C ARG A 79 -9.73 -7.10 7.40
N GLY A 80 -8.94 -8.14 7.15
CA GLY A 80 -8.54 -8.58 5.82
C GLY A 80 -7.02 -8.64 5.67
N GLY A 81 -6.49 -8.25 4.51
CA GLY A 81 -5.06 -8.34 4.23
C GLY A 81 -4.69 -8.12 2.77
N ILE A 82 -3.49 -8.54 2.41
CA ILE A 82 -2.97 -8.53 1.04
C ILE A 82 -2.81 -9.99 0.62
N ILE A 83 -3.23 -10.33 -0.59
CA ILE A 83 -3.20 -11.67 -1.16
C ILE A 83 -2.63 -11.60 -2.58
N ASP A 84 -1.97 -12.67 -3.01
CA ASP A 84 -1.42 -12.77 -4.37
C ASP A 84 -1.79 -14.05 -5.12
N GLU A 85 -1.33 -14.14 -6.37
CA GLU A 85 -1.55 -15.28 -7.27
C GLU A 85 -0.76 -16.52 -6.84
N ASP A 86 0.34 -16.36 -6.10
CA ASP A 86 1.19 -17.45 -5.63
C ASP A 86 0.68 -18.09 -4.32
N GLY A 87 -0.42 -17.58 -3.76
CA GLY A 87 -1.02 -18.09 -2.54
C GLY A 87 -0.42 -17.50 -1.25
N LEU A 88 0.52 -16.56 -1.36
CA LEU A 88 1.04 -15.84 -0.21
C LEU A 88 0.00 -14.83 0.30
N LYS A 89 0.07 -14.56 1.60
CA LYS A 89 -0.85 -13.61 2.26
C LYS A 89 -0.16 -12.83 3.36
N ILE A 90 -0.39 -11.52 3.36
CA ILE A 90 -0.07 -10.65 4.49
C ILE A 90 -1.37 -10.36 5.23
N LYS A 91 -1.53 -10.98 6.40
CA LYS A 91 -2.68 -10.72 7.27
C LYS A 91 -2.54 -9.33 7.91
N PHE A 92 -3.60 -8.54 7.84
CA PHE A 92 -3.64 -7.25 8.52
C PHE A 92 -3.65 -7.43 10.05
N SER A 93 -2.84 -6.61 10.73
CA SER A 93 -2.83 -6.50 12.18
C SER A 93 -2.73 -5.02 12.57
N ILE A 94 -3.68 -4.57 13.39
CA ILE A 94 -3.75 -3.17 13.85
C ILE A 94 -2.46 -2.80 14.60
N ILE A 95 -2.03 -3.65 15.53
CA ILE A 95 -0.85 -3.41 16.36
C ILE A 95 0.41 -3.32 15.48
N LYS A 96 0.60 -4.28 14.57
CA LYS A 96 1.74 -4.28 13.65
C LYS A 96 1.73 -3.03 12.77
N THR A 97 0.56 -2.62 12.29
CA THR A 97 0.45 -1.46 11.39
C THR A 97 0.78 -0.15 12.13
N ILE A 98 0.23 0.05 13.33
CA ILE A 98 0.41 1.29 14.10
C ILE A 98 1.81 1.42 14.69
N PHE A 99 2.37 0.33 15.22
CA PHE A 99 3.64 0.39 15.96
C PHE A 99 4.88 0.01 15.16
N ILE A 100 4.71 -0.64 14.00
CA ILE A 100 5.84 -1.06 13.16
C ILE A 100 5.76 -0.39 11.79
N THR A 101 4.67 -0.59 11.05
CA THR A 101 4.56 -0.10 9.67
C THR A 101 4.56 1.43 9.58
N ILE A 102 3.72 2.11 10.34
CA ILE A 102 3.63 3.59 10.29
C ILE A 102 4.92 4.27 10.77
N PRO A 103 5.53 3.89 11.91
CA PRO A 103 6.80 4.48 12.34
C PRO A 103 7.95 4.26 11.35
N LEU A 104 8.05 3.06 10.76
CA LEU A 104 9.05 2.79 9.74
C LEU A 104 8.90 3.74 8.54
N LEU A 105 7.66 3.91 8.06
CA LEU A 105 7.36 4.83 6.96
C LEU A 105 7.70 6.29 7.30
N ILE A 106 7.47 6.72 8.54
CA ILE A 106 7.86 8.06 9.02
C ILE A 106 9.39 8.22 9.00
N VAL A 107 10.13 7.23 9.49
CA VAL A 107 11.60 7.26 9.48
C VAL A 107 12.15 7.30 8.05
N GLU A 108 11.60 6.48 7.15
CA GLU A 108 11.95 6.49 5.72
C GLU A 108 11.67 7.84 5.07
N PHE A 109 10.53 8.45 5.40
CA PHE A 109 10.16 9.77 4.92
C PHE A 109 11.12 10.86 5.41
N ILE A 110 11.41 10.89 6.71
CA ILE A 110 12.36 11.85 7.30
C ILE A 110 13.76 11.68 6.69
N GLY A 111 14.23 10.44 6.56
CA GLY A 111 15.50 10.12 5.91
C GLY A 111 15.55 10.61 4.46
N SER A 112 14.48 10.39 3.70
CA SER A 112 14.35 10.86 2.32
C SER A 112 14.42 12.40 2.23
N VAL A 113 13.68 13.10 3.09
CA VAL A 113 13.72 14.58 3.16
C VAL A 113 15.12 15.07 3.54
N PHE A 114 15.76 14.44 4.52
CA PHE A 114 17.10 14.79 4.96
C PHE A 114 18.13 14.64 3.83
N ILE A 115 18.09 13.54 3.08
CA ILE A 115 18.98 13.30 1.93
C ILE A 115 18.81 14.39 0.87
N VAL A 116 17.56 14.75 0.54
CA VAL A 116 17.27 15.81 -0.43
C VAL A 116 17.83 17.15 0.03
N LEU A 117 17.58 17.54 1.29
CA LEU A 117 18.10 18.79 1.86
C LEU A 117 19.62 18.81 1.91
N TYR A 118 20.24 17.73 2.39
CA TYR A 118 21.69 17.59 2.45
C TYR A 118 22.31 17.72 1.05
N SER A 119 21.77 17.00 0.07
CA SER A 119 22.27 17.02 -1.30
C SER A 119 22.12 18.41 -1.93
N TYR A 120 21.00 19.09 -1.66
CA TYR A 120 20.77 20.45 -2.14
C TYR A 120 21.76 21.46 -1.54
N ILE A 121 21.97 21.42 -0.22
CA ILE A 121 22.93 22.30 0.47
C ILE A 121 24.35 22.00 -0.02
N TYR A 122 24.74 20.72 -0.08
CA TYR A 122 26.04 20.29 -0.56
C TYR A 122 26.31 20.80 -1.98
N TYR A 123 25.35 20.63 -2.89
CA TYR A 123 25.46 21.12 -4.26
C TYR A 123 25.62 22.65 -4.31
N PHE A 124 24.86 23.39 -3.50
CA PHE A 124 24.93 24.85 -3.45
C PHE A 124 26.29 25.35 -2.93
N VAL A 125 26.78 24.74 -1.84
CA VAL A 125 28.10 25.01 -1.27
C VAL A 125 29.19 24.69 -2.30
N TRP A 126 29.16 23.49 -2.88
CA TRP A 126 30.11 23.06 -3.90
C TRP A 126 30.17 24.02 -5.09
N ARG A 127 29.00 24.44 -5.62
CA ARG A 127 28.91 25.43 -6.70
C ARG A 127 29.58 26.76 -6.31
N LYS A 128 29.33 27.25 -5.09
CA LYS A 128 29.91 28.52 -4.59
C LYS A 128 31.44 28.46 -4.44
N PHE A 129 32.01 27.31 -4.11
CA PHE A 129 33.46 27.16 -3.91
C PHE A 129 34.24 26.74 -5.17
N LYS A 130 33.58 26.12 -6.16
CA LYS A 130 34.26 25.64 -7.39
C LYS A 130 34.07 26.54 -8.61
N VAL A 131 33.06 27.41 -8.63
CA VAL A 131 32.91 28.45 -9.67
C VAL A 131 33.63 29.72 -9.19
N LYS A 132 34.96 29.70 -9.24
CA LYS A 132 35.76 30.93 -9.30
C LYS A 132 35.97 31.24 -10.78
N TYR A 133 35.35 32.31 -11.28
CA TYR A 133 35.83 32.99 -12.49
C TYR A 133 37.17 33.65 -12.18
#